data_AF-A0A7G8J6L2-F1
#
_entry.id   AF-A0A7G8J6L2-F1
#
_cell.length_a   1.000
_cell.length_b   1.000
_cell.length_c   1.000
_cell.angle_alpha   90.00
_cell.angle_beta   90.00
_cell.angle_gamma   90.00
#
_symmetry.space_group_name_H-M   'P 1'
#
loop_
_entity.id
_entity.type
_entity.pdbx_description
1 polymer ?
#
loop_
_entity_poly.entity_id
_entity_poly.type
_entity_poly.pdbx_seq_one_letter_code
_entity_poly.pdbx_strand_id
1 'polypeptide(L)' 'MSLLLQRQIERLETAIELSTDWLEIHYLMAELDQLKHLYEEPDAEAA' A
#
# COMPACT_ATOMS: atom_id res chain seq x y z
N MET A 1 -3.87 6.21 13.74
CA MET A 1 -4.04 5.50 12.46
C MET A 1 -2.74 5.30 11.69
N SER A 2 -1.84 6.29 11.64
CA SER A 2 -0.63 6.27 10.77
C SER A 2 0.29 5.07 10.96
N LEU A 3 0.60 4.64 12.20
CA LEU A 3 1.58 3.55 12.43
C LEU A 3 1.10 2.17 11.96
N LEU A 4 -0.20 1.89 12.02
CA LEU A 4 -0.74 0.61 11.53
C LEU A 4 -0.69 0.58 10.01
N LEU A 5 -1.11 1.68 9.36
CA LEU A 5 -1.12 1.83 7.92
C LEU A 5 0.31 1.80 7.36
N GLN A 6 1.25 2.49 8.02
CA GLN A 6 2.68 2.45 7.70
C GLN A 6 3.23 1.01 7.72
N ARG A 7 2.92 0.24 8.77
CA ARG A 7 3.34 -1.18 8.83
C ARG A 7 2.71 -2.04 7.75
N GLN A 8 1.50 -1.72 7.31
CA GLN A 8 0.86 -2.43 6.20
C GLN A 8 1.56 -2.13 4.87
N ILE A 9 1.91 -0.86 4.62
CA ILE A 9 2.72 -0.43 3.47
C ILE A 9 4.07 -1.17 3.46
N GLU A 10 4.81 -1.15 4.56
CA GLU A 10 6.11 -1.83 4.67
C GLU A 10 6.03 -3.34 4.40
N ARG A 11 4.96 -3.99 4.89
CA ARG A 11 4.72 -5.41 4.63
C ARG A 11 4.38 -5.69 3.17
N LEU A 12 3.61 -4.82 2.54
CA LEU A 12 3.19 -4.96 1.16
C LEU A 12 4.37 -4.73 0.19
N GLU A 13 5.22 -3.76 0.49
CA GLU A 13 6.50 -3.54 -0.23
C GLU A 13 7.38 -4.79 -0.17
N THR A 14 7.52 -5.40 1.01
CA THR A 14 8.27 -6.66 1.17
C THR A 14 7.63 -7.80 0.37
N ALA A 15 6.29 -7.89 0.32
CA ALA A 15 5.60 -8.93 -0.43
C ALA A 15 5.82 -8.78 -1.95
N ILE A 16 5.82 -7.55 -2.46
CA ILE A 16 6.13 -7.26 -3.87
C ILE A 16 7.55 -7.66 -4.22
N GLU A 17 8.53 -7.33 -3.37
CA GLU A 17 9.93 -7.69 -3.58
C GLU A 17 10.17 -9.21 -3.61
N LEU A 18 9.39 -9.97 -2.85
CA LEU A 18 9.52 -11.42 -2.74
C LEU A 18 8.67 -12.20 -3.75
N SER A 19 7.66 -11.57 -4.36
CA SER A 19 6.82 -12.25 -5.34
C SER A 19 7.56 -12.42 -6.67
N THR A 20 7.35 -13.57 -7.29
CA THR A 20 7.83 -13.89 -8.63
C THR A 20 6.70 -13.99 -9.65
N ASP A 21 5.44 -13.92 -9.19
CA ASP A 21 4.26 -13.96 -10.05
C ASP A 21 3.95 -12.56 -10.54
N TRP A 22 4.01 -12.37 -11.86
CA TRP A 22 3.79 -11.08 -12.48
C TRP A 22 2.39 -10.51 -12.21
N LEU A 23 1.35 -11.35 -12.20
CA LEU A 23 -0.02 -10.90 -11.94
C LEU A 23 -0.20 -10.51 -10.47
N GLU A 24 0.36 -11.30 -9.56
CA GLU A 24 0.36 -10.99 -8.12
C GLU A 24 1.06 -9.65 -7.84
N ILE A 25 2.23 -9.41 -8.44
CA ILE A 25 2.96 -8.14 -8.33
C ILE A 25 2.08 -6.96 -8.75
N HIS A 26 1.36 -7.05 -9.87
CA HIS A 26 0.47 -5.96 -10.32
C HIS A 26 -0.67 -5.67 -9.34
N TYR A 27 -1.27 -6.72 -8.77
CA TYR A 27 -2.31 -6.54 -7.75
C TYR A 27 -1.75 -5.89 -6.49
N LEU A 28 -0.61 -6.37 -6.00
CA LEU A 28 0.03 -5.82 -4.80
C LEU A 28 0.48 -4.37 -5.02
N MET A 29 0.98 -4.02 -6.22
CA MET A 29 1.34 -2.63 -6.55
C MET A 29 0.11 -1.71 -6.57
N ALA A 30 -1.03 -2.16 -7.08
CA ALA A 30 -2.26 -1.37 -7.07
C ALA A 30 -2.79 -1.15 -5.64
N GLU A 31 -2.72 -2.17 -4.79
CA GLU A 31 -3.07 -2.06 -3.37
C GLU A 31 -2.11 -1.11 -2.63
N LEU A 32 -0.80 -1.17 -2.93
CA LEU A 32 0.20 -0.28 -2.35
C LEU A 32 -0.08 1.18 -2.65
N ASP A 33 -0.45 1.48 -3.90
CA ASP A 33 -0.76 2.84 -4.35
C ASP A 33 -1.96 3.42 -3.59
N GLN A 34 -3.02 2.62 -3.42
CA GLN A 34 -4.20 3.02 -2.62
C GLN A 34 -3.85 3.31 -1.16
N LEU A 35 -3.03 2.46 -0.55
CA LEU A 35 -2.62 2.65 0.84
C LEU A 35 -1.69 3.85 1.02
N LYS A 36 -0.79 4.12 0.05
CA LYS A 36 0.06 5.31 0.05
C LYS A 36 -0.75 6.58 -0.08
N HIS A 37 -1.73 6.60 -0.97
CA HIS A 37 -2.66 7.72 -1.10
C HIS A 37 -3.41 8.00 0.21
N LEU A 38 -3.93 6.96 0.88
CA LEU A 38 -4.59 7.09 2.18
C LEU A 38 -3.64 7.53 3.31
N TYR A 39 -2.36 7.15 3.23
CA TYR A 39 -1.35 7.55 4.20
C TYR A 39 -0.92 9.01 4.02
N GLU A 40 -0.84 9.49 2.78
CA GLU A 40 -0.43 10.85 2.42
C GLU A 40 -1.58 11.87 2.56
N GLU A 41 -2.83 11.46 2.35
CA GLU A 41 -4.01 12.31 2.48
C GLU A 41 -4.97 11.82 3.60
N PRO A 42 -4.64 12.04 4.88
CA PRO A 42 -5.58 11.77 5.97
C PRO A 42 -6.82 12.70 5.97
N ASP A 43 -6.86 13.75 5.14
CA ASP A 43 -7.90 14.79 5.12
C ASP A 43 -8.82 14.76 3.87
N ALA A 44 -8.72 13.77 2.98
CA ALA A 44 -9.54 13.70 1.75
C ALA A 44 -11.05 13.46 1.98
N GLU A 45 -11.50 13.20 3.22
CA GLU A 45 -12.91 13.00 3.57
C GLU A 45 -13.69 14.30 3.91
N ALA A 46 -13.12 15.50 3.67
CA ALA A 46 -13.76 16.77 4.03
C ALA A 46 -14.07 17.74 2.85
N ALA A 47 -14.34 17.24 1.65
CA ALA A 47 -14.75 18.05 0.49
C ALA A 47 -16.12 17.66 -0.07
#